data_AF-A0A5Q4EMR5-F1
#
_entry.id   AF-A0A5Q4EMR5-F1
#
_cell.length_a   1.000
_cell.length_b   1.000
_cell.length_c   1.000
_cell.angle_alpha   90.00
_cell.angle_beta   90.00
_cell.angle_gamma   90.00
#
_symmetry.space_group_name_H-M   'P 1'
#
loop_
_entity.id
_entity.type
_entity.pdbx_description
1 polymer ?
#
loop_
_entity_poly.entity_id
_entity_poly.type
_entity_poly.pdbx_seq_one_letter_code
_entity_poly.pdbx_strand_id
1 'polypeptide(L)'
;MDRSAWLMPEDRALVCAVYRDGLTAAEVAKLRGEPARHVRRRLRRLVLRVLSKRYEFVMRRREQWPPTRRRVATVCVLQGRTMRETASHLRLSLHTVRGQMAAVAALEEAQAA
;
A
#
# COMPACT_ATOMS: atom_id res chain seq x y z
N MET A 1 14.39 7.71 -2.03
CA MET A 1 13.11 7.32 -2.69
C MET A 1 11.98 7.58 -1.69
N ASP A 2 11.02 8.44 -2.04
CA ASP A 2 9.88 8.75 -1.16
C ASP A 2 8.92 7.54 -1.12
N ARG A 3 8.86 6.84 0.03
CA ARG A 3 7.97 5.69 0.21
C ARG A 3 6.49 6.10 0.10
N SER A 4 6.13 7.32 0.47
CA SER A 4 4.73 7.78 0.45
C SER A 4 4.18 7.96 -0.96
N ALA A 5 5.04 8.08 -1.99
CA ALA A 5 4.65 8.31 -3.37
C ALA A 5 3.80 7.19 -3.99
N TRP A 6 3.87 5.97 -3.44
CA TRP A 6 3.11 4.82 -3.93
C TRP A 6 1.82 4.55 -3.17
N LEU A 7 1.54 5.32 -2.12
CA LEU A 7 0.26 5.27 -1.42
C LEU A 7 -0.84 5.86 -2.31
N MET A 8 -2.08 5.49 -2.04
CA MET A 8 -3.21 6.18 -2.67
C MET A 8 -3.23 7.66 -2.25
N PRO A 9 -3.72 8.58 -3.11
CA PRO A 9 -3.70 10.02 -2.83
C PRO A 9 -4.22 10.39 -1.45
N GLU A 10 -5.34 9.79 -1.02
CA GLU A 10 -5.90 10.03 0.32
C GLU A 10 -5.01 9.55 1.47
N ASP A 11 -4.37 8.39 1.30
CA ASP A 11 -3.47 7.81 2.29
C ASP A 11 -2.17 8.63 2.36
N ARG A 12 -1.66 9.05 1.19
CA ARG A 12 -0.51 9.94 1.09
C ARG A 12 -0.77 11.28 1.74
N ALA A 13 -1.93 11.89 1.47
CA ALA A 13 -2.34 13.16 2.09
C ALA A 13 -2.42 13.03 3.61
N LEU A 14 -2.99 11.93 4.13
CA LEU A 14 -3.04 11.66 5.56
C LEU A 14 -1.64 11.54 6.19
N VAL A 15 -0.73 10.81 5.54
CA VAL A 15 0.65 10.66 6.02
C VAL A 15 1.40 11.98 5.96
N CYS A 16 1.25 12.77 4.89
CA CYS A 16 1.88 14.09 4.77
C CYS A 16 1.37 15.06 5.83
N ALA A 17 0.05 15.16 6.01
CA ALA A 17 -0.56 16.02 7.02
C ALA A 17 0.03 15.80 8.42
N VAL A 18 0.27 14.54 8.79
CA VAL A 18 0.78 14.21 10.12
C VAL A 18 2.30 14.37 10.23
N TYR A 19 3.06 13.81 9.29
CA TYR A 19 4.52 13.73 9.42
C TYR A 19 5.29 14.89 8.79
N ARG A 20 4.70 15.57 7.80
CA ARG A 20 5.29 16.74 7.14
C ARG A 20 4.74 18.02 7.73
N ASP A 21 3.41 18.11 7.88
CA ASP A 21 2.74 19.34 8.27
C ASP A 21 2.52 19.44 9.80
N GLY A 22 2.91 18.40 10.54
CA GLY A 22 2.90 18.39 12.01
C GLY A 22 1.50 18.27 12.64
N LEU A 23 0.46 18.01 11.85
CA LEU A 23 -0.90 17.91 12.37
C LEU A 23 -1.09 16.65 13.21
N THR A 24 -1.82 16.78 14.31
CA THR A 24 -2.25 15.65 15.10
C THR A 24 -3.37 14.88 14.38
N ALA A 25 -3.51 13.59 14.68
CA ALA A 25 -4.62 12.79 14.15
C ALA A 25 -6.01 13.33 14.55
N ALA A 26 -6.11 14.11 15.63
CA ALA A 26 -7.36 14.75 16.06
C ALA A 26 -7.70 15.97 15.18
N GLU A 27 -6.71 16.78 14.81
CA GLU A 27 -6.89 17.92 13.90
C GLU A 27 -7.27 17.44 12.50
N VAL A 28 -6.56 16.42 11.98
CA VAL A 28 -6.89 15.82 10.68
C VAL A 28 -8.30 15.23 10.68
N ALA A 29 -8.72 14.61 11.78
CA ALA A 29 -10.08 14.10 11.96
C ALA A 29 -11.14 15.21 11.91
N LYS A 30 -10.89 16.32 12.60
CA LYS A 30 -11.77 17.51 12.56
C LYS A 30 -11.90 18.08 11.14
N LEU A 31 -10.79 18.20 10.41
CA LEU A 31 -10.78 18.68 9.02
C LEU A 31 -11.56 17.76 8.07
N ARG A 32 -11.58 16.45 8.33
CA ARG A 32 -12.26 15.44 7.50
C ARG A 32 -13.69 15.14 7.92
N GLY A 33 -14.16 15.66 9.06
CA GLY A 33 -15.45 15.27 9.65
C GLY A 33 -15.50 13.80 10.07
N GLU A 34 -14.36 13.19 10.40
CA GLU A 34 -14.27 11.78 10.80
C GLU A 34 -13.95 11.63 12.30
N PRO A 35 -14.34 10.52 12.97
CA PRO A 35 -13.90 10.26 14.33
C PRO A 35 -12.36 10.08 14.42
N ALA A 36 -11.71 10.75 15.38
CA ALA A 36 -10.25 10.65 15.58
C ALA A 36 -9.73 9.22 15.74
N ARG A 37 -10.53 8.32 16.34
CA ARG A 37 -10.21 6.88 16.43
C ARG A 37 -10.03 6.21 15.07
N HIS A 38 -10.80 6.59 14.05
CA HIS A 38 -10.72 6.03 12.71
C HIS A 38 -9.46 6.51 11.99
N VAL A 39 -9.17 7.81 12.09
CA VAL A 39 -7.94 8.40 11.53
C VAL A 39 -6.70 7.78 12.15
N ARG A 40 -6.64 7.64 13.49
CA ARG A 40 -5.52 6.97 14.18
C ARG A 40 -5.35 5.52 13.73
N ARG A 41 -6.45 4.75 13.64
CA ARG A 41 -6.42 3.35 13.18
C ARG A 41 -5.96 3.24 11.72
N ARG A 42 -6.42 4.13 10.84
CA ARG A 42 -5.98 4.20 9.44
C ARG A 42 -4.49 4.53 9.36
N LEU A 43 -4.05 5.62 10.02
CA LEU A 43 -2.65 6.04 10.05
C LEU A 43 -1.72 4.93 10.54
N ARG A 44 -2.05 4.26 11.67
CA ARG A 44 -1.25 3.15 12.20
C ARG A 44 -1.08 2.03 11.16
N ARG A 45 -2.15 1.65 10.46
CA ARG A 45 -2.08 0.64 9.39
C ARG A 45 -1.20 1.09 8.22
N LEU A 46 -1.30 2.36 7.82
CA LEU A 46 -0.49 2.91 6.73
C LEU A 46 1.00 2.90 7.09
N VAL A 47 1.34 3.36 8.29
CA VAL A 47 2.73 3.38 8.77
C VAL A 47 3.30 1.97 8.85
N LEU A 48 2.56 1.03 9.45
CA LEU A 48 2.98 -0.38 9.51
C LEU A 48 3.17 -0.98 8.11
N ARG A 49 2.30 -0.64 7.15
CA ARG A 49 2.43 -1.09 5.75
C ARG A 49 3.70 -0.52 5.11
N VAL A 50 3.90 0.79 5.17
CA VAL A 50 5.06 1.49 4.58
C VAL A 50 6.40 1.04 5.17
N LEU A 51 6.40 0.64 6.45
CA LEU A 51 7.58 0.13 7.13
C LEU A 51 7.78 -1.38 7.00
N SER A 52 6.84 -2.10 6.38
CA SER A 52 6.95 -3.56 6.23
C SER A 52 8.05 -3.95 5.24
N LYS A 53 8.74 -5.07 5.51
CA LYS A 53 9.74 -5.67 4.61
C LYS A 53 9.14 -5.93 3.21
N ARG A 54 7.91 -6.42 3.17
CA ARG A 54 7.16 -6.67 1.93
C ARG A 54 6.97 -5.43 1.07
N TYR A 55 6.65 -4.29 1.69
CA TYR A 55 6.51 -3.02 0.98
C TYR A 55 7.84 -2.60 0.35
N GLU A 56 8.92 -2.67 1.12
CA GLU A 56 10.26 -2.34 0.67
C GLU A 56 10.73 -3.27 -0.46
N PHE A 57 10.48 -4.57 -0.34
CA PHE A 57 10.78 -5.56 -1.36
C PHE A 57 10.11 -5.24 -2.70
N VAL A 58 8.78 -5.05 -2.69
CA VAL A 58 8.01 -4.68 -3.89
C VAL A 58 8.49 -3.34 -4.44
N MET A 59 8.74 -2.35 -3.58
CA MET A 59 9.18 -1.02 -4.02
C MET A 59 10.52 -1.08 -4.78
N ARG A 60 11.45 -1.94 -4.37
CA ARG A 60 12.78 -2.06 -4.97
C ARG A 60 12.80 -2.93 -6.24
N ARG A 61 12.01 -4.01 -6.28
CA ARG A 61 12.13 -5.05 -7.31
C ARG A 61 11.10 -4.95 -8.44
N ARG A 62 9.96 -4.27 -8.22
CA ARG A 62 8.81 -4.33 -9.16
C ARG A 62 9.13 -3.96 -10.61
N GLU A 63 10.15 -3.13 -10.87
CA GLU A 63 10.52 -2.71 -12.23
C GLU A 63 11.15 -3.85 -13.05
N GLN A 64 11.65 -4.89 -12.39
CA GLN A 64 12.23 -6.08 -13.04
C GLN A 64 11.16 -7.14 -13.35
N TRP A 65 9.90 -6.92 -12.96
CA TRP A 65 8.84 -7.91 -13.08
C TRP A 65 8.04 -7.77 -14.36
N PRO A 66 7.43 -8.87 -14.86
CA PRO A 66 6.46 -8.80 -15.93
C PRO A 66 5.37 -7.77 -15.62
N PRO A 67 4.86 -7.03 -16.64
CA PRO A 67 3.97 -5.89 -16.44
C PRO A 67 2.75 -6.18 -15.56
N THR A 68 2.12 -7.35 -15.73
CA THR A 68 0.97 -7.77 -14.93
C THR A 68 1.33 -7.95 -13.46
N ARG A 69 2.46 -8.60 -13.15
CA ARG A 69 2.93 -8.79 -11.78
C ARG A 69 3.25 -7.46 -11.11
N ARG A 70 3.96 -6.58 -11.84
CA ARG A 70 4.27 -5.21 -11.38
C ARG A 70 3.00 -4.44 -11.01
N ARG A 71 1.98 -4.45 -11.88
CA ARG A 71 0.70 -3.77 -11.63
C ARG A 71 -0.04 -4.36 -10.44
N VAL A 72 -0.20 -5.68 -10.37
CA VAL A 72 -0.88 -6.35 -9.26
C VAL A 72 -0.20 -6.06 -7.93
N ALA A 73 1.12 -6.22 -7.85
CA ALA A 73 1.87 -5.98 -6.63
C ALA A 73 1.83 -4.51 -6.18
N THR A 74 1.90 -3.57 -7.12
CA THR A 74 1.76 -2.13 -6.83
C THR A 74 0.42 -1.83 -6.17
N VAL A 75 -0.67 -2.35 -6.75
CA VAL A 75 -2.03 -2.08 -6.27
C VAL A 75 -2.32 -2.80 -4.95
N CYS A 76 -1.91 -4.06 -4.81
CA CYS A 76 -2.14 -4.83 -3.59
C CYS A 76 -1.24 -4.39 -2.42
N VAL A 77 0.07 -4.24 -2.65
CA VAL A 77 1.05 -4.06 -1.57
C VAL A 77 1.30 -2.57 -1.31
N LEU A 78 1.53 -1.78 -2.35
CA LEU A 78 1.92 -0.38 -2.17
C LEU A 78 0.70 0.51 -1.91
N GLN A 79 -0.35 0.34 -2.70
CA GLN A 79 -1.61 1.07 -2.54
C GLN A 79 -2.54 0.43 -1.50
N GLY A 80 -2.33 -0.84 -1.15
CA GLY A 80 -3.04 -1.53 -0.09
C GLY A 80 -4.48 -1.92 -0.41
N ARG A 81 -4.83 -2.04 -1.70
CA ARG A 81 -6.13 -2.56 -2.11
C ARG A 81 -6.19 -4.07 -1.85
N THR A 82 -7.38 -4.57 -1.58
CA THR A 82 -7.64 -6.01 -1.51
C THR A 82 -7.46 -6.67 -2.87
N MET A 83 -7.30 -7.99 -2.89
CA MET A 83 -7.22 -8.74 -4.17
C MET A 83 -8.49 -8.60 -5.01
N ARG A 84 -9.67 -8.48 -4.37
CA ARG A 84 -10.96 -8.28 -5.05
C ARG A 84 -11.04 -6.90 -5.70
N GLU A 85 -10.70 -5.85 -4.95
CA GLU A 85 -10.62 -4.49 -5.50
C GLU A 85 -9.58 -4.40 -6.61
N THR A 86 -8.44 -5.09 -6.47
CA THR A 86 -7.40 -5.15 -7.49
C THR A 86 -7.88 -5.84 -8.76
N ALA A 87 -8.60 -6.96 -8.63
CA ALA A 87 -9.18 -7.69 -9.75
C ALA A 87 -10.15 -6.79 -10.54
N SER A 88 -11.07 -6.12 -9.83
CA SER A 88 -12.00 -5.15 -10.43
C SER A 88 -11.25 -3.97 -11.08
N HIS A 89 -10.31 -3.35 -10.36
CA HIS A 89 -9.58 -2.17 -10.81
C HIS A 89 -8.70 -2.45 -12.05
N LEU A 90 -8.06 -3.62 -12.12
CA LEU A 90 -7.19 -4.00 -13.22
C LEU A 90 -7.91 -4.77 -14.33
N ARG A 91 -9.21 -5.04 -14.18
CA ARG A 91 -10.01 -5.89 -15.09
C ARG A 91 -9.39 -7.28 -15.28
N LEU A 92 -8.94 -7.88 -14.19
CA LEU A 92 -8.36 -9.22 -14.14
C LEU A 92 -9.27 -10.16 -13.35
N SER A 93 -9.17 -11.47 -13.61
CA SER A 93 -9.82 -12.45 -12.74
C SER A 93 -9.15 -12.51 -11.38
N LEU A 94 -9.92 -12.82 -10.32
CA LEU A 94 -9.37 -13.01 -8.98
C LEU A 94 -8.32 -14.14 -8.95
N HIS A 95 -8.48 -15.17 -9.78
CA HIS A 95 -7.50 -16.24 -9.93
C HIS A 95 -6.15 -15.71 -10.42
N THR A 96 -6.16 -14.85 -11.46
CA THR A 96 -4.94 -14.22 -11.98
C THR A 96 -4.25 -13.38 -10.90
N VAL A 97 -5.01 -12.56 -10.16
CA VAL A 97 -4.46 -11.72 -9.09
C VAL A 97 -3.82 -12.58 -7.99
N ARG A 98 -4.48 -13.67 -7.57
CA ARG A 98 -3.93 -14.62 -6.59
C ARG A 98 -2.63 -15.25 -7.09
N GLY A 99 -2.59 -15.72 -8.34
CA GLY A 99 -1.39 -16.32 -8.93
C GLY A 99 -0.21 -15.34 -8.97
N GLN A 100 -0.45 -14.08 -9.35
CA GLN A 100 0.61 -13.06 -9.33
C GLN A 100 1.09 -12.75 -7.91
N MET A 101 0.17 -12.68 -6.93
CA MET A 101 0.54 -12.42 -5.54
C MET A 101 1.27 -13.60 -4.87
N ALA A 102 0.94 -14.83 -5.25
CA ALA A 102 1.69 -16.03 -4.85
C ALA A 102 3.11 -16.00 -5.42
N ALA A 103 3.27 -15.65 -6.70
CA ALA A 103 4.59 -15.48 -7.30
C ALA A 103 5.43 -14.39 -6.60
N VAL A 104 4.81 -13.28 -6.18
CA VAL A 104 5.52 -12.23 -5.41
C VAL A 104 5.95 -12.75 -4.04
N ALA A 105 5.11 -13.51 -3.35
CA ALA A 105 5.45 -14.10 -2.06
C ALA A 105 6.62 -15.09 -2.18
N ALA A 106 6.61 -15.97 -3.19
CA ALA A 106 7.70 -16.90 -3.45
C ALA A 106 9.03 -16.18 -3.73
N LEU A 107 9.01 -15.06 -4.47
CA LEU A 107 10.20 -14.25 -4.72
C LEU A 107 10.73 -13.55 -3.45
N GLU A 108 9.82 -13.15 -2.54
CA GLU A 108 10.18 -12.54 -1.26
C GLU A 108 10.84 -13.58 -0.34
N GLU A 109 10.27 -14.78 -0.25
CA GLU A 109 10.77 -15.91 0.53
C GLU A 109 12.15 -16.37 0.03
N ALA A 110 12.32 -16.54 -1.29
CA ALA A 110 13.59 -16.95 -1.89
C ALA A 110 14.74 -15.95 -1.68
N GLN A 111 14.45 -14.70 -1.31
CA GLN A 111 15.47 -13.70 -0.97
C GLN A 111 15.73 -13.62 0.54
N ALA A 112 14.84 -14.17 1.36
CA ALA A 112 14.98 -14.20 2.82
C ALA A 112 15.74 -15.45 3.32
N ALA A 113 15.86 -16.48 2.48
CA ALA A 113 16.71 -17.66 2.67
C ALA A 113 18.15 -17.38 2.23
#